data_AF-R6RKJ6-F1
#
_entry.id   AF-R6RKJ6-F1
#
_cell.length_a   1.000
_cell.length_b   1.000
_cell.length_c   1.000
_cell.angle_alpha   90.00
_cell.angle_beta   90.00
_cell.angle_gamma   90.00
#
_symmetry.space_group_name_H-M   'P 1'
#
loop_
_entity.id
_entity.type
_entity.pdbx_description
1 polymer ?
#
loop_
_entity_poly.entity_id
_entity_poly.type
_entity_poly.pdbx_seq_one_letter_code
_entity_poly.pdbx_strand_id
1 'polypeptide(L)'
;MPFSMNMKRLCDKMSLTWLNNGFICQELYAPFKINKDIEYRTDLEKKYDIVMKQAKKVNADDESLKIIETFGAKILNSLDLYYKADIAESNNIILELVKEIGDNSFAVNSILNSDAFPGVKSNELQFFRSRLGPPNKTFTAKDMLHLPNSLRSKSGNYRFSIPGNPSMYLANTSYGCWIETGCPAEIDFNVSPILLEGNQRIFNLAISIRDFRCLNEFEKERVHCWLKLHLLTIATNYVIKEENRTFKSEYIISQSLMMACKKMGYDGIAYYSRRVDNETFALCAINLALFVDYDGEYSGMIKHIKIDDAFNYFLYKQLNNSLKYKDYELRSIYTGYITNIGSYERQYPYRETDFYNFDKFLFSTWRDKPNGKGKDKIPWGIEI
;
A
#
# COMPACT_ATOMS: atom_id res chain seq x y z
N MET A 1 -46.93 18.56 19.13
CA MET A 1 -45.56 18.96 18.73
C MET A 1 -44.60 17.81 19.05
N PRO A 2 -44.27 17.00 18.04
CA PRO A 2 -42.86 16.66 17.83
C PRO A 2 -42.59 16.51 16.32
N PHE A 3 -42.45 17.63 15.61
CA PHE A 3 -42.10 17.62 14.17
C PHE A 3 -40.81 18.39 13.85
N SER A 4 -40.16 19.02 14.84
CA SER A 4 -38.96 19.84 14.60
C SER A 4 -37.63 19.18 14.98
N MET A 5 -37.62 18.00 15.62
CA MET A 5 -36.37 17.29 15.97
C MET A 5 -35.84 16.37 14.88
N ASN A 6 -36.62 16.07 13.82
CA ASN A 6 -36.18 15.15 12.75
C ASN A 6 -35.65 15.84 11.49
N MET A 7 -35.77 17.17 11.35
CA MET A 7 -35.20 17.91 10.22
C MET A 7 -33.72 18.28 10.40
N LYS A 8 -33.16 18.18 11.61
CA LYS A 8 -31.73 18.45 11.86
C LYS A 8 -30.79 17.25 11.61
N ARG A 9 -31.33 16.06 11.31
CA ARG A 9 -30.54 14.86 10.92
C ARG A 9 -30.60 14.53 9.42
N LEU A 10 -31.32 15.35 8.66
CA LEU A 10 -31.36 15.36 7.20
C LEU A 10 -30.60 16.59 6.66
N CYS A 11 -29.51 16.99 7.34
CA CYS A 11 -28.54 17.87 6.71
C CYS A 11 -27.92 17.05 5.59
N ASP A 12 -28.31 17.38 4.37
CA ASP A 12 -27.96 16.76 3.11
C ASP A 12 -26.63 15.99 3.13
N LYS A 13 -26.69 14.66 3.01
CA LYS A 13 -25.59 13.90 2.42
C LYS A 13 -25.52 14.29 0.95
N MET A 14 -24.98 15.45 0.66
CA MET A 14 -24.79 15.91 -0.71
C MET A 14 -23.82 14.96 -1.40
N SER A 15 -24.30 14.25 -2.40
CA SER A 15 -23.47 13.40 -3.24
C SER A 15 -22.73 14.26 -4.27
N LEU A 16 -21.40 14.14 -4.35
CA LEU A 16 -20.55 14.83 -5.31
C LEU A 16 -20.38 13.98 -6.57
N THR A 17 -21.35 14.06 -7.48
CA THR A 17 -21.39 13.22 -8.69
C THR A 17 -20.48 13.69 -9.82
N TRP A 18 -19.78 14.83 -9.67
CA TRP A 18 -18.88 15.37 -10.70
C TRP A 18 -17.76 14.40 -11.10
N LEU A 19 -17.36 13.49 -10.20
CA LEU A 19 -16.39 12.42 -10.49
C LEU A 19 -16.86 11.47 -11.61
N ASN A 20 -18.18 11.29 -11.77
CA ASN A 20 -18.76 10.43 -12.80
C ASN A 20 -18.90 11.12 -14.16
N ASN A 21 -18.67 12.44 -14.23
CA ASN A 21 -18.95 13.24 -15.42
C ASN A 21 -17.70 13.43 -16.31
N GLY A 22 -16.84 12.41 -16.38
CA GLY A 22 -15.65 12.44 -17.24
C GLY A 22 -14.43 13.14 -16.63
N PHE A 23 -14.31 13.13 -15.30
CA PHE A 23 -13.12 13.63 -14.59
C PHE A 23 -11.86 12.81 -14.89
N ILE A 24 -12.03 11.49 -15.04
CA ILE A 24 -10.94 10.54 -15.27
C ILE A 24 -10.31 10.78 -16.66
N CYS A 25 -9.00 10.94 -16.71
CA CYS A 25 -8.24 11.00 -17.97
C CYS A 25 -6.96 10.16 -17.92
N GLN A 26 -6.50 9.71 -19.09
CA GLN A 26 -5.40 8.75 -19.22
C GLN A 26 -4.07 9.29 -18.69
N GLU A 27 -3.87 10.61 -18.76
CA GLU A 27 -2.67 11.28 -18.27
C GLU A 27 -2.51 11.17 -16.75
N LEU A 28 -3.58 10.84 -16.03
CA LEU A 28 -3.59 10.62 -14.58
C LEU A 28 -3.48 9.14 -14.20
N TYR A 29 -3.28 8.23 -15.17
CA TYR A 29 -3.11 6.81 -14.89
C TYR A 29 -1.69 6.51 -14.39
N ALA A 30 -1.61 6.08 -13.13
CA ALA A 30 -0.36 5.66 -12.50
C ALA A 30 0.05 4.23 -12.94
N PRO A 31 1.34 3.86 -12.86
CA PRO A 31 2.48 4.68 -12.43
C PRO A 31 2.93 5.71 -13.48
N PHE A 32 3.43 6.86 -13.04
CA PHE A 32 3.94 7.92 -13.92
C PHE A 32 5.40 7.64 -14.27
N LYS A 33 5.65 7.30 -15.53
CA LYS A 33 6.98 6.93 -16.03
C LYS A 33 7.64 8.16 -16.67
N ILE A 34 8.73 8.65 -16.06
CA ILE A 34 9.55 9.76 -16.58
C ILE A 34 10.99 9.31 -16.81
N ASN A 35 11.75 10.04 -17.63
CA ASN A 35 13.07 9.59 -18.06
C ASN A 35 14.17 10.02 -17.11
N LYS A 36 14.11 11.28 -16.63
CA LYS A 36 15.17 11.91 -15.83
C LYS A 36 14.66 12.40 -14.48
N ASP A 37 15.53 12.37 -13.47
CA ASP A 37 15.20 12.81 -12.11
C ASP A 37 14.74 14.28 -12.07
N ILE A 38 15.42 15.13 -12.84
CA ILE A 38 15.13 16.57 -12.94
C ILE A 38 13.71 16.88 -13.46
N GLU A 39 13.06 15.92 -14.15
CA GLU A 39 11.71 16.09 -14.69
C GLU A 39 10.63 15.95 -13.61
N TYR A 40 10.94 15.32 -12.47
CA TYR A 40 9.94 14.95 -11.45
C TYR A 40 9.09 16.13 -10.98
N ARG A 41 9.73 17.24 -10.61
CA ARG A 41 9.01 18.41 -10.10
C ARG A 41 8.08 18.96 -11.18
N THR A 42 8.61 19.29 -12.35
CA THR A 42 7.83 19.93 -13.42
C THR A 42 6.72 19.01 -13.94
N ASP A 43 6.94 17.68 -13.96
CA ASP A 43 5.87 16.74 -14.31
C ASP A 43 4.78 16.68 -13.23
N LEU A 44 5.15 16.69 -11.94
CA LEU A 44 4.19 16.71 -10.83
C LEU A 44 3.29 17.94 -10.88
N GLU A 45 3.85 19.12 -11.15
CA GLU A 45 3.09 20.36 -11.36
C GLU A 45 2.09 20.21 -12.52
N LYS A 46 2.54 19.68 -13.66
CA LYS A 46 1.66 19.39 -14.80
C LYS A 46 0.53 18.42 -14.45
N LYS A 47 0.78 17.40 -13.60
CA LYS A 47 -0.28 16.49 -13.15
C LYS A 47 -1.33 17.21 -12.32
N TYR A 48 -0.93 18.09 -11.40
CA TYR A 48 -1.88 18.88 -10.62
C TYR A 48 -2.67 19.87 -11.49
N ASP A 49 -2.04 20.47 -12.50
CA ASP A 49 -2.74 21.30 -13.48
C ASP A 49 -3.80 20.50 -14.26
N ILE A 50 -3.49 19.25 -14.64
CA ILE A 50 -4.44 18.36 -15.31
C ILE A 50 -5.62 18.04 -14.37
N VAL A 51 -5.36 17.69 -13.11
CA VAL A 51 -6.41 17.46 -12.10
C VAL A 51 -7.33 18.67 -11.97
N MET A 52 -6.75 19.88 -11.84
CA MET A 52 -7.51 21.13 -11.75
C MET A 52 -8.35 21.39 -13.01
N LYS A 53 -7.76 21.21 -14.20
CA LYS A 53 -8.46 21.38 -15.48
C LYS A 53 -9.64 20.41 -15.62
N GLN A 54 -9.44 19.13 -15.28
CA GLN A 54 -10.52 18.14 -15.32
C GLN A 54 -11.62 18.48 -14.32
N ALA A 55 -11.27 18.83 -13.07
CA ALA A 55 -12.25 19.23 -12.06
C ALA A 55 -13.10 20.42 -12.50
N LYS A 56 -12.47 21.47 -13.07
CA LYS A 56 -13.21 22.62 -13.64
C LYS A 56 -14.10 22.23 -14.81
N LYS A 57 -13.59 21.40 -15.73
CA LYS A 57 -14.36 20.93 -16.90
C LYS A 57 -15.65 20.22 -16.53
N VAL A 58 -15.64 19.47 -15.43
CA VAL A 58 -16.80 18.68 -14.96
C VAL A 58 -17.63 19.39 -13.89
N ASN A 59 -17.38 20.69 -13.67
CA ASN A 59 -18.06 21.52 -12.66
C ASN A 59 -17.97 20.93 -11.25
N ALA A 60 -16.76 20.55 -10.82
CA ALA A 60 -16.50 20.20 -9.42
C ALA A 60 -16.87 21.36 -8.48
N ASP A 61 -17.31 21.03 -7.28
CA ASP A 61 -17.69 22.00 -6.26
C ASP A 61 -16.49 22.87 -5.80
N ASP A 62 -16.79 24.07 -5.31
CA ASP A 62 -15.79 25.06 -4.88
C ASP A 62 -14.80 24.51 -3.84
N GLU A 63 -15.28 23.64 -2.95
CA GLU A 63 -14.44 23.02 -1.92
C GLU A 63 -13.46 22.01 -2.54
N SER A 64 -13.92 21.18 -3.49
CA SER A 64 -13.02 20.31 -4.27
C SER A 64 -11.97 21.10 -5.05
N LEU A 65 -12.35 22.21 -5.70
CA LEU A 65 -11.41 23.07 -6.42
C LEU A 65 -10.36 23.67 -5.46
N LYS A 66 -10.80 24.17 -4.30
CA LYS A 66 -9.91 24.71 -3.27
C LYS A 66 -8.96 23.64 -2.70
N ILE A 67 -9.43 22.41 -2.52
CA ILE A 67 -8.59 21.27 -2.10
C ILE A 67 -7.48 21.05 -3.13
N ILE A 68 -7.81 20.96 -4.42
CA ILE A 68 -6.82 20.71 -5.49
C ILE A 68 -5.75 21.81 -5.51
N GLU A 69 -6.18 23.07 -5.47
CA GLU A 69 -5.27 24.22 -5.46
C GLU A 69 -4.35 24.19 -4.22
N THR A 70 -4.94 24.05 -3.03
CA THR A 70 -4.20 24.16 -1.76
C THR A 70 -3.26 22.98 -1.55
N PHE A 71 -3.72 21.75 -1.76
CA PHE A 71 -2.89 20.55 -1.59
C PHE A 71 -1.80 20.50 -2.66
N GLY A 72 -2.14 20.74 -3.93
CA GLY A 72 -1.16 20.76 -5.02
C GLY A 72 -0.04 21.76 -4.77
N ALA A 73 -0.39 23.01 -4.42
CA ALA A 73 0.58 24.06 -4.13
C ALA A 73 1.46 23.73 -2.91
N LYS A 74 0.88 23.21 -1.81
CA LYS A 74 1.64 22.81 -0.61
C LYS A 74 2.62 21.67 -0.92
N ILE A 75 2.21 20.65 -1.66
CA ILE A 75 3.09 19.53 -2.02
C ILE A 75 4.25 19.99 -2.90
N LEU A 76 3.98 20.84 -3.91
CA LEU A 76 5.03 21.42 -4.74
C LEU A 76 5.99 22.30 -3.93
N ASN A 77 5.47 23.11 -3.00
CA ASN A 77 6.30 23.94 -2.13
C ASN A 77 7.17 23.10 -1.18
N SER A 78 6.63 22.02 -0.61
CA SER A 78 7.40 21.07 0.19
C SER A 78 8.59 20.49 -0.60
N LEU A 79 8.36 20.13 -1.87
CA LEU A 79 9.40 19.63 -2.76
C LEU A 79 10.47 20.70 -3.07
N ASP A 80 10.05 21.93 -3.34
CA ASP A 80 10.98 23.05 -3.60
C ASP A 80 11.84 23.41 -2.39
N LEU A 81 11.26 23.38 -1.19
CA LEU A 81 12.00 23.58 0.06
C LEU A 81 13.03 22.47 0.28
N TYR A 82 12.67 21.21 -0.03
CA TYR A 82 13.62 20.10 0.04
C TYR A 82 14.83 20.35 -0.87
N TYR A 83 14.62 20.79 -2.12
CA TYR A 83 15.71 21.09 -3.04
C TYR A 83 16.56 22.30 -2.62
N LYS A 84 16.00 23.21 -1.81
CA LYS A 84 16.73 24.31 -1.17
C LYS A 84 17.40 23.91 0.15
N ALA A 85 17.40 22.62 0.49
CA ALA A 85 17.90 22.04 1.73
C ALA A 85 17.16 22.48 3.01
N ASP A 86 15.95 23.05 2.90
CA ASP A 86 15.06 23.30 4.03
C ASP A 86 14.17 22.06 4.29
N ILE A 87 14.83 21.00 4.77
CA ILE A 87 14.20 19.70 5.01
C ILE A 87 13.20 19.76 6.16
N ALA A 88 13.45 20.60 7.15
CA ALA A 88 12.57 20.76 8.31
C ALA A 88 11.21 21.31 7.87
N GLU A 89 11.20 22.41 7.12
CA GLU A 89 9.95 23.00 6.67
C GLU A 89 9.26 22.17 5.58
N SER A 90 10.03 21.54 4.68
CA SER A 90 9.51 20.57 3.72
C SER A 90 8.67 19.48 4.42
N ASN A 91 9.19 18.90 5.50
CA ASN A 91 8.50 17.88 6.28
C ASN A 91 7.31 18.43 7.09
N ASN A 92 7.42 19.65 7.63
CA ASN A 92 6.33 20.30 8.35
C ASN A 92 5.11 20.49 7.45
N ILE A 93 5.30 20.91 6.19
CA ILE A 93 4.18 21.06 5.24
C ILE A 93 3.44 19.74 5.03
N ILE A 94 4.17 18.63 4.82
CA ILE A 94 3.55 17.31 4.64
C ILE A 94 2.84 16.85 5.90
N LEU A 95 3.42 17.12 7.09
CA LEU A 95 2.78 16.86 8.36
C LEU A 95 1.44 17.61 8.50
N GLU A 96 1.41 18.90 8.14
CA GLU A 96 0.17 19.69 8.20
C GLU A 96 -0.90 19.16 7.23
N LEU A 97 -0.50 18.69 6.03
CA LEU A 97 -1.43 18.02 5.11
C LEU A 97 -2.01 16.73 5.71
N VAL A 98 -1.19 15.91 6.37
CA VAL A 98 -1.65 14.68 7.03
C VAL A 98 -2.56 15.01 8.22
N LYS A 99 -2.25 16.04 9.02
CA LYS A 99 -3.12 16.52 10.10
C LYS A 99 -4.47 17.01 9.58
N GLU A 100 -4.48 17.69 8.44
CA GLU A 100 -5.71 18.19 7.82
C GLU A 100 -6.61 17.06 7.31
N ILE A 101 -6.02 15.93 6.89
CA ILE A 101 -6.76 14.69 6.61
C ILE A 101 -7.27 14.06 7.91
N GLY A 102 -6.44 14.07 8.94
CA GLY A 102 -6.79 13.60 10.29
C GLY A 102 -7.15 12.11 10.34
N ASP A 103 -8.02 11.78 11.29
CA ASP A 103 -8.48 10.41 11.58
C ASP A 103 -9.73 10.01 10.77
N ASN A 104 -9.90 10.57 9.57
CA ASN A 104 -11.00 10.17 8.69
C ASN A 104 -10.93 8.66 8.41
N SER A 105 -12.00 7.91 8.69
CA SER A 105 -12.03 6.44 8.58
C SER A 105 -11.69 5.86 7.20
N PHE A 106 -11.79 6.66 6.14
CA PHE A 106 -11.37 6.29 4.78
C PHE A 106 -9.84 6.38 4.60
N ALA A 107 -9.22 7.40 5.20
CA ALA A 107 -7.78 7.63 5.17
C ALA A 107 -7.04 6.82 6.23
N VAL A 108 -7.61 6.67 7.42
CA VAL A 108 -6.96 6.05 8.57
C VAL A 108 -7.91 5.06 9.21
N ASN A 109 -7.49 3.81 9.29
CA ASN A 109 -8.24 2.76 9.96
C ASN A 109 -7.31 1.64 10.41
N SER A 110 -7.83 0.75 11.26
CA SER A 110 -7.20 -0.55 11.50
C SER A 110 -6.98 -1.29 10.17
N ILE A 111 -5.89 -2.04 10.04
CA ILE A 111 -5.60 -2.86 8.86
C ILE A 111 -6.78 -3.74 8.48
N LEU A 112 -7.42 -4.39 9.47
CA LEU A 112 -8.51 -5.32 9.23
C LEU A 112 -9.71 -4.65 8.54
N ASN A 113 -10.01 -3.41 8.94
CA ASN A 113 -11.18 -2.66 8.46
C ASN A 113 -10.87 -1.67 7.33
N SER A 114 -9.60 -1.35 7.09
CA SER A 114 -9.18 -0.41 6.05
C SER A 114 -9.68 -0.81 4.66
N ASP A 115 -10.11 0.19 3.88
CA ASP A 115 -10.54 0.02 2.49
C ASP A 115 -9.39 -0.28 1.53
N ALA A 116 -8.14 -0.08 1.98
CA ALA A 116 -6.95 -0.56 1.28
C ALA A 116 -7.00 -2.08 1.04
N PHE A 117 -7.63 -2.84 1.94
CA PHE A 117 -7.71 -4.29 1.88
C PHE A 117 -9.16 -4.73 1.70
N PRO A 118 -9.59 -4.97 0.44
CA PRO A 118 -10.95 -5.39 0.13
C PRO A 118 -11.27 -6.79 0.67
N GLY A 119 -12.52 -7.22 0.45
CA GLY A 119 -13.03 -8.52 0.91
C GLY A 119 -13.77 -8.44 2.24
N VAL A 120 -14.23 -9.60 2.72
CA VAL A 120 -15.06 -9.72 3.93
C VAL A 120 -14.22 -9.40 5.17
N LYS A 121 -14.58 -8.34 5.90
CA LYS A 121 -13.77 -7.82 7.03
C LYS A 121 -13.67 -8.79 8.22
N SER A 122 -14.64 -9.70 8.37
CA SER A 122 -14.62 -10.75 9.39
C SER A 122 -13.65 -11.91 9.07
N ASN A 123 -13.20 -12.02 7.82
CA ASN A 123 -12.22 -13.03 7.44
C ASN A 123 -10.81 -12.55 7.79
N GLU A 124 -9.94 -13.49 8.15
CA GLU A 124 -8.53 -13.20 8.36
C GLU A 124 -7.91 -12.53 7.12
N LEU A 125 -6.97 -11.61 7.37
CA LEU A 125 -6.26 -10.90 6.31
C LEU A 125 -4.85 -11.47 6.16
N GLN A 126 -4.59 -12.03 4.98
CA GLN A 126 -3.33 -12.67 4.64
C GLN A 126 -2.34 -11.66 4.03
N PHE A 127 -1.08 -11.79 4.44
CA PHE A 127 0.04 -11.08 3.85
C PHE A 127 1.17 -12.04 3.50
N PHE A 128 2.10 -11.54 2.70
CA PHE A 128 3.28 -12.24 2.27
C PHE A 128 4.49 -11.32 2.40
N ARG A 129 5.64 -11.94 2.63
CA ARG A 129 6.94 -11.27 2.62
C ARG A 129 7.94 -12.19 1.96
N SER A 130 8.83 -11.62 1.16
CA SER A 130 9.87 -12.37 0.47
C SER A 130 11.28 -11.99 0.89
N ARG A 131 12.20 -12.93 0.71
CA ARG A 131 13.65 -12.69 0.75
C ARG A 131 14.32 -13.43 -0.40
N LEU A 132 15.39 -12.82 -0.89
CA LEU A 132 16.20 -13.39 -1.96
C LEU A 132 17.24 -14.36 -1.41
N GLY A 133 17.36 -15.52 -2.06
CA GLY A 133 18.40 -16.50 -1.79
C GLY A 133 18.09 -17.88 -2.40
N PRO A 134 19.12 -18.70 -2.63
CA PRO A 134 18.95 -20.03 -3.21
C PRO A 134 18.17 -20.99 -2.29
N PRO A 135 17.62 -22.11 -2.78
CA PRO A 135 16.77 -23.00 -2.00
C PRO A 135 17.48 -23.71 -0.84
N ASN A 136 18.81 -23.82 -0.87
CA ASN A 136 19.61 -24.34 0.23
C ASN A 136 19.75 -23.34 1.40
N LYS A 137 19.30 -22.10 1.22
CA LYS A 137 19.19 -21.10 2.28
C LYS A 137 17.77 -21.13 2.83
N THR A 138 17.59 -21.85 3.92
CA THR A 138 16.31 -21.86 4.66
C THR A 138 16.13 -20.54 5.39
N PHE A 139 14.99 -19.88 5.20
CA PHE A 139 14.60 -18.71 5.98
C PHE A 139 13.53 -19.11 6.99
N THR A 140 13.86 -19.03 8.27
CA THR A 140 12.91 -19.27 9.35
C THR A 140 11.91 -18.12 9.49
N ALA A 141 10.81 -18.34 10.22
CA ALA A 141 9.88 -17.28 10.57
C ALA A 141 10.58 -16.06 11.22
N LYS A 142 11.60 -16.28 12.06
CA LYS A 142 12.42 -15.22 12.67
C LYS A 142 13.24 -14.45 11.64
N ASP A 143 13.82 -15.13 10.66
CA ASP A 143 14.56 -14.47 9.57
C ASP A 143 13.64 -13.56 8.74
N MET A 144 12.36 -13.90 8.69
CA MET A 144 11.36 -13.18 7.90
C MET A 144 10.76 -11.98 8.63
N LEU A 145 11.16 -11.71 9.87
CA LEU A 145 10.86 -10.45 10.57
C LEU A 145 11.54 -9.23 9.90
N HIS A 146 11.21 -8.05 10.42
CA HIS A 146 11.98 -6.84 10.14
C HIS A 146 13.43 -6.99 10.64
N LEU A 147 14.33 -6.12 10.17
CA LEU A 147 15.73 -6.16 10.62
C LEU A 147 15.81 -5.94 12.14
N PRO A 148 16.59 -6.75 12.87
CA PRO A 148 16.86 -6.49 14.28
C PRO A 148 17.68 -5.20 14.43
N ASN A 149 17.61 -4.57 15.60
CA ASN A 149 18.24 -3.28 15.88
C ASN A 149 19.76 -3.33 15.66
N SER A 150 20.41 -4.42 16.08
CA SER A 150 21.83 -4.69 15.81
C SER A 150 22.21 -4.69 14.33
N LEU A 151 21.26 -4.92 13.42
CA LEU A 151 21.45 -4.92 11.97
C LEU A 151 20.83 -3.70 11.27
N ARG A 152 20.43 -2.65 12.00
CA ARG A 152 19.77 -1.47 11.41
C ARG A 152 20.59 -0.79 10.31
N SER A 153 21.92 -0.88 10.34
CA SER A 153 22.79 -0.34 9.29
C SER A 153 22.60 -0.99 7.92
N LYS A 154 21.97 -2.17 7.85
CA LYS A 154 21.60 -2.85 6.62
C LYS A 154 20.26 -2.36 6.04
N SER A 155 19.59 -1.40 6.67
CA SER A 155 18.36 -0.82 6.14
C SER A 155 18.67 -0.03 4.86
N GLY A 156 18.07 -0.44 3.74
CA GLY A 156 18.15 0.30 2.49
C GLY A 156 17.32 1.59 2.50
N ASN A 157 17.49 2.39 1.43
CA ASN A 157 16.69 3.57 1.17
C ASN A 157 15.54 3.22 0.21
N TYR A 158 14.30 3.17 0.72
CA TYR A 158 13.11 2.79 -0.04
C TYR A 158 12.09 3.94 -0.12
N ARG A 159 11.10 3.81 -1.01
CA ARG A 159 10.07 4.82 -1.25
C ARG A 159 9.36 5.22 0.05
N PHE A 160 8.78 4.24 0.74
CA PHE A 160 8.17 4.40 2.04
C PHE A 160 9.14 3.89 3.10
N SER A 161 10.17 4.67 3.42
CA SER A 161 11.13 4.38 4.49
C SER A 161 11.50 5.64 5.25
N ILE A 162 12.09 5.48 6.43
CA ILE A 162 12.75 6.56 7.15
C ILE A 162 14.23 6.16 7.24
N PRO A 163 15.17 6.95 6.70
CA PRO A 163 16.60 6.60 6.75
C PRO A 163 17.07 6.23 8.17
N GLY A 164 17.69 5.07 8.31
CA GLY A 164 18.16 4.53 9.60
C GLY A 164 17.09 3.92 10.50
N ASN A 165 15.82 3.97 10.11
CA ASN A 165 14.72 3.31 10.81
C ASN A 165 14.00 2.32 9.87
N PRO A 166 14.25 1.01 10.00
CA PRO A 166 13.66 0.03 9.09
C PRO A 166 12.14 -0.03 9.20
N SER A 167 11.52 -0.60 8.19
CA SER A 167 10.09 -0.87 8.16
C SER A 167 9.84 -2.35 7.84
N MET A 168 8.69 -2.86 8.24
CA MET A 168 8.25 -4.19 7.82
C MET A 168 7.38 -4.05 6.57
N TYR A 169 7.98 -4.35 5.42
CA TYR A 169 7.28 -4.43 4.14
C TYR A 169 6.59 -5.79 3.97
N LEU A 170 5.32 -5.72 3.61
CA LEU A 170 4.42 -6.83 3.32
C LEU A 170 3.68 -6.55 2.00
N ALA A 171 3.28 -7.59 1.29
CA ALA A 171 2.35 -7.49 0.16
C ALA A 171 1.15 -8.43 0.38
N ASN A 172 0.02 -8.12 -0.23
CA ASN A 172 -1.20 -8.93 -0.11
C ASN A 172 -1.20 -10.21 -0.98
N THR A 173 -0.17 -10.42 -1.80
CA THR A 173 0.06 -11.65 -2.57
C THR A 173 1.57 -11.93 -2.74
N SER A 174 1.96 -13.17 -3.04
CA SER A 174 3.35 -13.47 -3.43
C SER A 174 3.75 -12.83 -4.75
N TYR A 175 2.82 -12.59 -5.67
CA TYR A 175 3.09 -11.85 -6.91
C TYR A 175 3.50 -10.40 -6.61
N GLY A 176 2.81 -9.75 -5.67
CA GLY A 176 3.18 -8.43 -5.16
C GLY A 176 4.61 -8.43 -4.61
N CYS A 177 4.97 -9.44 -3.80
CA CYS A 177 6.35 -9.61 -3.34
C CYS A 177 7.35 -9.79 -4.49
N TRP A 178 7.00 -10.57 -5.51
CA TRP A 178 7.88 -10.87 -6.65
C TRP A 178 8.19 -9.61 -7.46
N ILE A 179 7.18 -8.81 -7.82
CA ILE A 179 7.42 -7.58 -8.57
C ILE A 179 8.19 -6.55 -7.73
N GLU A 180 7.87 -6.39 -6.44
CA GLU A 180 8.56 -5.45 -5.53
C GLU A 180 10.02 -5.81 -5.27
N THR A 181 10.37 -7.09 -5.38
CA THR A 181 11.77 -7.55 -5.27
C THR A 181 12.54 -7.53 -6.58
N GLY A 182 11.92 -7.09 -7.68
CA GLY A 182 12.59 -6.88 -8.96
C GLY A 182 12.44 -8.05 -9.91
N CYS A 183 11.34 -8.80 -9.79
CA CYS A 183 11.07 -9.97 -10.61
C CYS A 183 12.24 -10.97 -10.59
N PRO A 184 12.72 -11.38 -9.40
CA PRO A 184 13.87 -12.28 -9.29
C PRO A 184 13.61 -13.62 -9.98
N ALA A 185 14.67 -14.34 -10.31
CA ALA A 185 14.57 -15.71 -10.76
C ALA A 185 13.83 -16.57 -9.72
N GLU A 186 13.04 -17.54 -10.18
CA GLU A 186 12.21 -18.38 -9.30
C GLU A 186 13.02 -19.14 -8.24
N ILE A 187 14.27 -19.50 -8.57
CA ILE A 187 15.18 -20.21 -7.66
C ILE A 187 15.62 -19.35 -6.46
N ASP A 188 15.62 -18.03 -6.62
CA ASP A 188 16.02 -17.09 -5.58
C ASP A 188 14.84 -16.56 -4.76
N PHE A 189 13.60 -16.91 -5.13
CA PHE A 189 12.40 -16.31 -4.56
C PHE A 189 11.81 -17.16 -3.43
N ASN A 190 11.99 -16.72 -2.18
CA ASN A 190 11.46 -17.37 -0.98
C ASN A 190 10.40 -16.49 -0.35
N VAL A 191 9.26 -17.08 0.03
CA VAL A 191 8.09 -16.34 0.52
C VAL A 191 7.55 -16.99 1.79
N SER A 192 7.27 -16.16 2.80
CA SER A 192 6.53 -16.55 4.00
C SER A 192 5.09 -16.05 3.95
N PRO A 193 4.10 -16.87 4.33
CA PRO A 193 2.77 -16.41 4.68
C PRO A 193 2.80 -15.73 6.06
N ILE A 194 2.00 -14.68 6.20
CA ILE A 194 1.93 -13.82 7.38
C ILE A 194 0.48 -13.53 7.72
N LEU A 195 0.14 -13.62 9.01
CA LEU A 195 -1.10 -13.08 9.57
C LEU A 195 -0.76 -11.93 10.51
N LEU A 196 -1.60 -10.89 10.47
CA LEU A 196 -1.57 -9.78 11.42
C LEU A 196 -2.84 -9.85 12.26
N GLU A 197 -2.75 -9.52 13.54
CA GLU A 197 -3.93 -9.37 14.40
C GLU A 197 -4.86 -8.25 13.86
N GLY A 198 -4.29 -7.26 13.17
CA GLY A 198 -5.01 -6.34 12.31
C GLY A 198 -5.46 -5.03 12.98
N ASN A 199 -5.14 -4.84 14.26
CA ASN A 199 -5.47 -3.66 15.05
C ASN A 199 -4.61 -2.43 14.71
N GLN A 200 -3.48 -2.63 14.02
CA GLN A 200 -2.57 -1.54 13.64
C GLN A 200 -3.30 -0.51 12.78
N ARG A 201 -3.19 0.77 13.14
CA ARG A 201 -3.79 1.90 12.44
C ARG A 201 -2.91 2.32 11.27
N ILE A 202 -3.43 2.25 10.05
CA ILE A 202 -2.66 2.53 8.84
C ILE A 202 -3.24 3.71 8.07
N PHE A 203 -2.34 4.47 7.44
CA PHE A 203 -2.70 5.51 6.48
C PHE A 203 -2.85 4.90 5.08
N ASN A 204 -3.99 5.14 4.44
CA ASN A 204 -4.39 4.52 3.18
C ASN A 204 -4.01 5.39 1.96
N LEU A 205 -2.93 5.01 1.28
CA LEU A 205 -2.56 5.51 -0.04
C LEU A 205 -2.81 4.48 -1.16
N ALA A 206 -3.47 3.36 -0.83
CA ALA A 206 -3.90 2.33 -1.78
C ALA A 206 -5.22 2.75 -2.46
N ILE A 207 -5.20 3.93 -3.08
CA ILE A 207 -6.31 4.50 -3.84
C ILE A 207 -5.89 4.75 -5.28
N SER A 208 -6.88 4.81 -6.17
CA SER A 208 -6.68 5.00 -7.61
C SER A 208 -7.71 6.00 -8.16
N ILE A 209 -7.35 6.74 -9.21
CA ILE A 209 -8.30 7.59 -9.93
C ILE A 209 -9.39 6.79 -10.65
N ARG A 210 -9.18 5.48 -10.81
CA ARG A 210 -10.07 4.57 -11.53
C ARG A 210 -10.89 3.69 -10.59
N ASP A 211 -10.74 3.91 -9.29
CA ASP A 211 -11.39 3.12 -8.26
C ASP A 211 -12.17 4.01 -7.29
N PHE A 212 -13.47 4.12 -7.56
CA PHE A 212 -14.42 4.84 -6.70
C PHE A 212 -15.26 3.91 -5.83
N ARG A 213 -14.92 2.61 -5.77
CA ARG A 213 -15.74 1.59 -5.09
C ARG A 213 -15.99 1.92 -3.62
N CYS A 214 -15.04 2.61 -3.01
CA CYS A 214 -15.07 2.95 -1.60
C CYS A 214 -15.55 4.39 -1.34
N LEU A 215 -16.23 5.06 -2.28
CA LEU A 215 -16.67 6.46 -2.09
C LEU A 215 -18.08 6.63 -1.50
N ASN A 216 -18.72 5.55 -1.03
CA ASN A 216 -20.03 5.58 -0.35
C ASN A 216 -21.06 6.49 -1.05
N GLU A 217 -21.43 6.14 -2.30
CA GLU A 217 -22.38 6.94 -3.09
C GLU A 217 -21.91 8.39 -3.31
N PHE A 218 -20.59 8.60 -3.35
CA PHE A 218 -19.95 9.90 -3.51
C PHE A 218 -20.30 10.90 -2.40
N GLU A 219 -20.45 10.41 -1.16
CA GLU A 219 -20.62 11.26 0.03
C GLU A 219 -19.54 12.35 0.08
N LYS A 220 -19.97 13.61 0.21
CA LYS A 220 -19.14 14.82 0.11
C LYS A 220 -17.81 14.70 0.86
N GLU A 221 -17.86 14.42 2.16
CA GLU A 221 -16.69 14.35 3.04
C GLU A 221 -15.74 13.23 2.61
N ARG A 222 -16.28 12.14 2.07
CA ARG A 222 -15.51 10.99 1.61
C ARG A 222 -14.83 11.27 0.28
N VAL A 223 -15.52 11.95 -0.64
CA VAL A 223 -14.95 12.44 -1.90
C VAL A 223 -13.84 13.45 -1.64
N HIS A 224 -14.04 14.39 -0.72
CA HIS A 224 -13.01 15.36 -0.34
C HIS A 224 -11.80 14.69 0.31
N CYS A 225 -12.01 13.73 1.21
CA CYS A 225 -10.92 12.93 1.78
C CYS A 225 -10.16 12.15 0.70
N TRP A 226 -10.88 11.51 -0.22
CA TRP A 226 -10.30 10.81 -1.35
C TRP A 226 -9.47 11.73 -2.24
N LEU A 227 -9.95 12.95 -2.51
CA LEU A 227 -9.26 13.92 -3.35
C LEU A 227 -7.93 14.38 -2.71
N LYS A 228 -7.93 14.63 -1.40
CA LYS A 228 -6.72 14.94 -0.62
C LYS A 228 -5.69 13.79 -0.70
N LEU A 229 -6.15 12.56 -0.47
CA LEU A 229 -5.30 11.38 -0.60
C LEU A 229 -4.79 11.22 -2.04
N HIS A 230 -5.63 11.47 -3.05
CA HIS A 230 -5.28 11.27 -4.45
C HIS A 230 -4.14 12.20 -4.86
N LEU A 231 -4.15 13.46 -4.41
CA LEU A 231 -3.07 14.42 -4.66
C LEU A 231 -1.74 13.98 -4.03
N LEU A 232 -1.75 13.39 -2.83
CA LEU A 232 -0.57 12.77 -2.22
C LEU A 232 -0.12 11.52 -2.99
N THR A 233 -1.06 10.67 -3.39
CA THR A 233 -0.80 9.48 -4.20
C THR A 233 -0.14 9.83 -5.53
N ILE A 234 -0.56 10.93 -6.20
CA ILE A 234 0.09 11.39 -7.44
C ILE A 234 1.59 11.62 -7.21
N ALA A 235 1.94 12.38 -6.18
CA ALA A 235 3.34 12.71 -5.87
C ALA A 235 4.21 11.48 -5.56
N THR A 236 3.60 10.39 -5.06
CA THR A 236 4.34 9.18 -4.65
C THR A 236 4.36 8.07 -5.71
N ASN A 237 3.73 8.28 -6.87
CA ASN A 237 3.51 7.24 -7.89
C ASN A 237 4.45 7.27 -9.10
N TYR A 238 5.60 7.92 -8.97
CA TYR A 238 6.58 8.07 -10.04
C TYR A 238 7.54 6.89 -10.16
N VAL A 239 7.88 6.55 -11.40
CA VAL A 239 8.94 5.61 -11.79
C VAL A 239 9.89 6.36 -12.72
N ILE A 240 11.07 6.68 -12.21
CA ILE A 240 12.10 7.39 -12.98
C ILE A 240 13.07 6.36 -13.57
N LYS A 241 13.20 6.35 -14.90
CA LYS A 241 14.02 5.36 -15.64
C LYS A 241 15.52 5.58 -15.50
N GLU A 242 15.94 6.75 -15.01
CA GLU A 242 17.35 7.06 -14.79
C GLU A 242 18.00 6.10 -13.79
N GLU A 243 19.00 5.36 -14.28
CA GLU A 243 19.71 4.30 -13.56
C GLU A 243 20.85 4.84 -12.69
N ASN A 244 21.38 3.99 -11.80
CA ASN A 244 22.57 4.25 -10.96
C ASN A 244 22.47 5.51 -10.07
N ARG A 245 21.25 5.94 -9.73
CA ARG A 245 21.00 7.06 -8.82
C ARG A 245 21.07 6.62 -7.35
N THR A 246 21.90 7.29 -6.56
CA THR A 246 21.89 7.17 -5.09
C THR A 246 20.71 7.89 -4.46
N PHE A 247 20.46 9.12 -4.94
CA PHE A 247 19.33 9.96 -4.52
C PHE A 247 18.16 9.77 -5.49
N LYS A 248 16.95 9.69 -4.94
CA LYS A 248 15.73 9.48 -5.71
C LYS A 248 14.72 10.57 -5.35
N SER A 249 14.60 11.58 -6.19
CA SER A 249 13.71 12.71 -5.93
C SER A 249 12.25 12.26 -5.74
N GLU A 250 11.84 11.20 -6.44
CA GLU A 250 10.52 10.61 -6.29
C GLU A 250 10.24 9.97 -4.92
N TYR A 251 11.23 9.89 -4.02
CA TYR A 251 11.06 9.39 -2.66
C TYR A 251 10.84 10.50 -1.63
N ILE A 252 11.07 11.77 -1.96
CA ILE A 252 10.99 12.89 -1.01
C ILE A 252 9.64 12.92 -0.30
N ILE A 253 8.54 12.98 -1.07
CA ILE A 253 7.19 13.10 -0.53
C ILE A 253 6.78 11.82 0.22
N SER A 254 7.13 10.63 -0.29
CA SER A 254 6.78 9.36 0.37
C SER A 254 7.51 9.16 1.70
N GLN A 255 8.77 9.60 1.80
CA GLN A 255 9.51 9.55 3.07
C GLN A 255 9.01 10.62 4.05
N SER A 256 8.66 11.81 3.55
CA SER A 256 8.01 12.85 4.35
C SER A 256 6.67 12.37 4.94
N LEU A 257 5.88 11.64 4.14
CA LEU A 257 4.64 11.01 4.58
C LEU A 257 4.87 9.94 5.65
N MET A 258 5.93 9.13 5.54
CA MET A 258 6.31 8.17 6.58
C MET A 258 6.57 8.86 7.93
N MET A 259 7.37 9.94 7.92
CA MET A 259 7.66 10.71 9.14
C MET A 259 6.42 11.40 9.70
N ALA A 260 5.58 11.97 8.84
CA ALA A 260 4.31 12.59 9.24
C ALA A 260 3.36 11.57 9.88
N CYS A 261 3.13 10.42 9.24
CA CYS A 261 2.27 9.36 9.76
C CYS A 261 2.78 8.80 11.09
N LYS A 262 4.10 8.60 11.22
CA LYS A 262 4.71 8.18 12.49
C LYS A 262 4.49 9.22 13.60
N LYS A 263 4.63 10.51 13.29
CA LYS A 263 4.36 11.61 14.25
C LYS A 263 2.89 11.71 14.64
N MET A 264 1.98 11.31 13.75
CA MET A 264 0.54 11.21 14.03
C MET A 264 0.16 9.98 14.87
N GLY A 265 1.11 9.08 15.16
CA GLY A 265 0.84 7.85 15.91
C GLY A 265 0.15 6.76 15.09
N TYR A 266 0.28 6.80 13.76
CA TYR A 266 -0.13 5.69 12.90
C TYR A 266 0.96 4.61 12.93
N ASP A 267 0.59 3.36 12.67
CA ASP A 267 1.47 2.18 12.70
C ASP A 267 2.06 1.83 11.33
N GLY A 268 1.53 2.40 10.24
CA GLY A 268 2.07 2.18 8.90
C GLY A 268 1.29 2.85 7.78
N ILE A 269 1.69 2.52 6.55
CA ILE A 269 1.09 3.04 5.31
C ILE A 269 0.78 1.87 4.37
N ALA A 270 -0.44 1.82 3.83
CA ALA A 270 -0.80 0.94 2.74
C ALA A 270 -0.75 1.68 1.40
N TYR A 271 -0.23 1.05 0.35
CA TYR A 271 -0.06 1.67 -0.96
C TYR A 271 -0.09 0.63 -2.08
N TYR A 272 -0.62 1.00 -3.25
CA TYR A 272 -0.48 0.15 -4.44
C TYR A 272 0.99 0.11 -4.91
N SER A 273 1.43 -1.04 -5.42
CA SER A 273 2.72 -1.18 -6.08
C SER A 273 2.82 -0.24 -7.28
N ARG A 274 4.04 0.27 -7.53
CA ARG A 274 4.37 1.05 -8.74
C ARG A 274 5.14 0.25 -9.79
N ARG A 275 5.28 -1.05 -9.57
CA ARG A 275 5.94 -1.97 -10.49
C ARG A 275 4.96 -2.74 -11.38
N VAL A 276 3.66 -2.56 -11.15
CA VAL A 276 2.62 -2.96 -12.11
C VAL A 276 2.67 -2.07 -13.35
N ASP A 277 2.19 -2.59 -14.48
CA ASP A 277 2.18 -1.80 -15.72
C ASP A 277 1.18 -0.63 -15.65
N ASN A 278 0.05 -0.85 -14.97
CA ASN A 278 -1.00 0.14 -14.74
C ASN A 278 -1.67 -0.11 -13.38
N GLU A 279 -2.12 0.95 -12.71
CA GLU A 279 -2.80 0.89 -11.41
C GLU A 279 -4.03 -0.02 -11.36
N THR A 280 -4.69 -0.30 -12.50
CA THR A 280 -5.81 -1.25 -12.54
C THR A 280 -5.40 -2.69 -12.20
N PHE A 281 -4.12 -3.02 -12.32
CA PHE A 281 -3.55 -4.32 -11.97
C PHE A 281 -2.99 -4.35 -10.54
N ALA A 282 -3.16 -3.28 -9.77
CA ALA A 282 -2.54 -3.15 -8.45
C ALA A 282 -3.28 -3.88 -7.32
N LEU A 283 -4.48 -4.42 -7.55
CA LEU A 283 -5.21 -5.16 -6.51
C LEU A 283 -4.50 -6.47 -6.09
N CYS A 284 -3.67 -7.05 -6.96
CA CYS A 284 -2.77 -8.15 -6.59
C CYS A 284 -1.47 -7.68 -5.95
N ALA A 285 -1.22 -6.38 -5.84
CA ALA A 285 0.05 -5.82 -5.41
C ALA A 285 -0.18 -4.62 -4.48
N ILE A 286 -1.00 -4.84 -3.46
CA ILE A 286 -1.22 -3.90 -2.37
C ILE A 286 -0.13 -4.16 -1.33
N ASN A 287 0.69 -3.15 -1.10
CA ASN A 287 1.77 -3.20 -0.14
C ASN A 287 1.35 -2.55 1.18
N LEU A 288 2.00 -3.01 2.24
CA LEU A 288 1.90 -2.46 3.58
C LEU A 288 3.31 -2.26 4.13
N ALA A 289 3.64 -1.02 4.52
CA ALA A 289 4.85 -0.68 5.24
C ALA A 289 4.49 -0.35 6.68
N LEU A 290 4.86 -1.24 7.61
CA LEU A 290 4.68 -1.00 9.06
C LEU A 290 5.93 -0.38 9.65
N PHE A 291 5.75 0.60 10.52
CA PHE A 291 6.85 1.21 11.25
C PHE A 291 7.47 0.21 12.22
N VAL A 292 8.78 0.33 12.45
CA VAL A 292 9.48 -0.40 13.49
C VAL A 292 9.80 0.58 14.62
N ASP A 293 9.13 0.38 15.75
CA ASP A 293 9.49 1.01 17.01
C ASP A 293 10.18 -0.03 17.88
N TYR A 294 11.51 0.04 17.94
CA TYR A 294 12.34 -0.92 18.65
C TYR A 294 12.09 -0.86 20.16
N ASP A 295 11.88 -2.04 20.74
CA ASP A 295 11.89 -2.31 22.18
C ASP A 295 12.95 -3.41 22.40
N GLY A 296 14.21 -3.00 22.51
CA GLY A 296 15.36 -3.91 22.44
C GLY A 296 15.78 -4.24 20.99
N GLU A 297 15.92 -5.53 20.67
CA GLU A 297 16.34 -5.97 19.32
C GLU A 297 15.22 -5.92 18.29
N TYR A 298 13.96 -6.02 18.71
CA TYR A 298 12.81 -6.06 17.80
C TYR A 298 11.71 -5.09 18.25
N SER A 299 10.73 -4.83 17.40
CA SER A 299 9.57 -4.04 17.79
C SER A 299 8.55 -4.87 18.56
N GLY A 300 7.82 -4.26 19.49
CA GLY A 300 6.67 -4.89 20.16
C GLY A 300 5.61 -5.41 19.19
N MET A 301 5.55 -4.88 17.96
CA MET A 301 4.66 -5.35 16.90
C MET A 301 4.78 -6.86 16.63
N ILE A 302 5.95 -7.47 16.80
CA ILE A 302 6.14 -8.91 16.53
C ILE A 302 5.23 -9.80 17.39
N LYS A 303 4.74 -9.30 18.53
CA LYS A 303 3.80 -10.00 19.44
C LYS A 303 2.40 -10.14 18.83
N HIS A 304 2.09 -9.37 17.79
CA HIS A 304 0.78 -9.30 17.12
C HIS A 304 0.84 -9.84 15.68
N ILE A 305 1.88 -10.62 15.36
CA ILE A 305 2.10 -11.21 14.04
C ILE A 305 2.30 -12.72 14.20
N LYS A 306 1.82 -13.48 13.22
CA LYS A 306 2.20 -14.87 12.99
C LYS A 306 2.89 -14.96 11.64
N ILE A 307 3.97 -15.72 11.56
CA ILE A 307 4.76 -15.92 10.35
C ILE A 307 5.13 -17.39 10.29
N ASP A 308 5.07 -17.98 9.09
CA ASP A 308 5.65 -19.28 8.84
C ASP A 308 7.03 -19.20 8.20
N ASP A 309 7.81 -20.27 8.28
CA ASP A 309 9.06 -20.38 7.53
C ASP A 309 8.82 -20.16 6.03
N ALA A 310 9.80 -19.56 5.35
CA ALA A 310 9.63 -19.27 3.94
C ALA A 310 9.72 -20.55 3.11
N PHE A 311 8.90 -20.62 2.06
CA PHE A 311 9.01 -21.67 1.04
C PHE A 311 9.55 -21.08 -0.27
N ASN A 312 10.38 -21.84 -0.95
CA ASN A 312 10.98 -21.42 -2.22
C ASN A 312 10.02 -21.68 -3.39
N TYR A 313 9.82 -20.68 -4.25
CA TYR A 313 8.86 -20.77 -5.36
C TYR A 313 9.27 -21.77 -6.44
N PHE A 314 10.57 -21.86 -6.77
CA PHE A 314 11.06 -22.89 -7.69
C PHE A 314 10.77 -24.30 -7.16
N LEU A 315 11.07 -24.57 -5.89
CA LEU A 315 10.76 -25.87 -5.27
C LEU A 315 9.26 -26.18 -5.32
N TYR A 316 8.41 -25.18 -5.06
CA TYR A 316 6.96 -25.35 -5.18
C TYR A 316 6.58 -25.80 -6.59
N LYS A 317 7.14 -25.20 -7.64
CA LYS A 317 6.83 -25.59 -9.02
C LYS A 317 7.24 -27.03 -9.33
N GLN A 318 8.28 -27.56 -8.70
CA GLN A 318 8.69 -28.97 -8.84
C GLN A 318 7.78 -29.98 -8.13
N LEU A 319 6.86 -29.55 -7.26
CA LEU A 319 5.96 -30.48 -6.57
C LEU A 319 4.87 -31.04 -7.51
N ASN A 320 4.49 -32.30 -7.31
CA ASN A 320 3.35 -32.91 -8.00
C ASN A 320 2.02 -32.33 -7.51
N ASN A 321 0.96 -32.42 -8.34
CA ASN A 321 -0.37 -31.92 -7.98
C ASN A 321 -0.94 -32.56 -6.71
N SER A 322 -0.56 -33.81 -6.41
CA SER A 322 -0.92 -34.51 -5.15
C SER A 322 -0.38 -33.83 -3.88
N LEU A 323 0.55 -32.89 -4.00
CA LEU A 323 1.08 -32.08 -2.89
C LEU A 323 0.54 -30.64 -2.90
N LYS A 324 -0.10 -30.21 -3.99
CA LYS A 324 -0.61 -28.83 -4.21
C LYS A 324 -2.13 -28.72 -4.17
N TYR A 325 -2.85 -29.84 -4.10
CA TYR A 325 -4.31 -29.89 -4.28
C TYR A 325 -5.13 -29.15 -3.21
N LYS A 326 -4.55 -28.87 -2.04
CA LYS A 326 -5.28 -28.29 -0.92
C LYS A 326 -5.66 -26.86 -1.21
N ASP A 327 -6.90 -26.53 -0.86
CA ASP A 327 -7.43 -25.19 -1.07
C ASP A 327 -7.35 -24.33 0.20
N TYR A 328 -7.35 -23.02 -0.04
CA TYR A 328 -7.32 -22.01 1.01
C TYR A 328 -7.99 -20.73 0.51
N GLU A 329 -8.87 -20.14 1.33
CA GLU A 329 -9.55 -18.89 0.99
C GLU A 329 -8.62 -17.70 1.24
N LEU A 330 -8.35 -16.92 0.20
CA LEU A 330 -7.52 -15.71 0.28
C LEU A 330 -8.41 -14.47 0.17
N ARG A 331 -8.46 -13.66 1.24
CA ARG A 331 -9.28 -12.45 1.28
C ARG A 331 -8.89 -11.44 0.21
N SER A 332 -7.60 -11.36 -0.14
CA SER A 332 -7.10 -10.47 -1.20
C SER A 332 -7.76 -10.70 -2.56
N ILE A 333 -8.32 -11.91 -2.78
CA ILE A 333 -8.88 -12.34 -4.05
C ILE A 333 -10.40 -12.58 -3.96
N TYR A 334 -10.93 -12.90 -2.78
CA TYR A 334 -12.37 -13.08 -2.53
C TYR A 334 -13.07 -11.73 -2.25
N THR A 335 -13.04 -10.86 -3.24
CA THR A 335 -13.45 -9.45 -3.10
C THR A 335 -14.62 -9.05 -4.01
N GLY A 336 -15.02 -9.93 -4.94
CA GLY A 336 -15.97 -9.62 -6.01
C GLY A 336 -15.38 -8.77 -7.15
N TYR A 337 -14.10 -8.38 -7.05
CA TYR A 337 -13.45 -7.50 -8.01
C TYR A 337 -12.60 -8.26 -9.01
N ILE A 338 -12.53 -7.73 -10.23
CA ILE A 338 -11.61 -8.22 -11.26
C ILE A 338 -10.18 -7.97 -10.76
N THR A 339 -9.42 -9.04 -10.62
CA THR A 339 -8.08 -9.01 -10.07
C THR A 339 -7.16 -9.72 -11.05
N ASN A 340 -6.55 -8.93 -11.94
CA ASN A 340 -5.71 -9.41 -13.03
C ASN A 340 -4.26 -8.95 -12.84
N ILE A 341 -3.33 -9.71 -13.40
CA ILE A 341 -1.92 -9.32 -13.53
C ILE A 341 -1.56 -9.12 -15.01
N GLY A 342 -0.51 -8.35 -15.29
CA GLY A 342 0.00 -8.11 -16.64
C GLY A 342 -0.18 -6.66 -17.10
N SER A 343 -0.58 -6.48 -18.36
CA SER A 343 -0.81 -5.20 -19.03
C SER A 343 -2.14 -5.21 -19.81
N TYR A 344 -2.52 -4.09 -20.42
CA TYR A 344 -3.73 -4.03 -21.26
C TYR A 344 -3.68 -4.97 -22.47
N GLU A 345 -2.49 -5.14 -23.06
CA GLU A 345 -2.29 -6.02 -24.21
C GLU A 345 -2.36 -7.50 -23.80
N ARG A 346 -1.92 -7.81 -22.57
CA ARG A 346 -1.80 -9.18 -22.08
C ARG A 346 -2.04 -9.24 -20.59
N GLN A 347 -3.28 -9.53 -20.22
CA GLN A 347 -3.72 -9.68 -18.84
C GLN A 347 -4.24 -11.08 -18.56
N TYR A 348 -4.00 -11.54 -17.33
CA TYR A 348 -4.41 -12.85 -16.85
C TYR A 348 -5.12 -12.72 -15.51
N PRO A 349 -6.27 -13.41 -15.32
CA PRO A 349 -6.89 -13.51 -14.01
C PRO A 349 -5.90 -14.06 -13.00
N TYR A 350 -5.70 -13.38 -11.87
CA TYR A 350 -4.72 -13.84 -10.89
C TYR A 350 -5.03 -15.24 -10.35
N ARG A 351 -6.32 -15.58 -10.24
CA ARG A 351 -6.81 -16.93 -9.87
C ARG A 351 -6.32 -18.04 -10.80
N GLU A 352 -5.94 -17.71 -12.02
CA GLU A 352 -5.47 -18.62 -13.07
C GLU A 352 -3.92 -18.60 -13.15
N THR A 353 -3.23 -18.45 -12.02
CA THR A 353 -1.76 -18.34 -11.97
C THR A 353 -1.13 -19.25 -10.93
N ASP A 354 0.12 -19.64 -11.18
CA ASP A 354 0.93 -20.37 -10.20
C ASP A 354 1.18 -19.55 -8.93
N PHE A 355 1.20 -18.21 -9.00
CA PHE A 355 1.31 -17.35 -7.81
C PHE A 355 0.09 -17.53 -6.89
N TYR A 356 -1.12 -17.55 -7.45
CA TYR A 356 -2.33 -17.78 -6.65
C TYR A 356 -2.32 -19.18 -6.02
N ASN A 357 -1.96 -20.21 -6.79
CA ASN A 357 -1.84 -21.57 -6.26
C ASN A 357 -0.74 -21.68 -5.19
N PHE A 358 0.36 -20.93 -5.34
CA PHE A 358 1.43 -20.87 -4.36
C PHE A 358 0.98 -20.18 -3.07
N ASP A 359 0.25 -19.07 -3.15
CA ASP A 359 -0.32 -18.39 -1.98
C ASP A 359 -1.23 -19.33 -1.17
N LYS A 360 -2.09 -20.09 -1.87
CA LYS A 360 -2.93 -21.11 -1.22
C LYS A 360 -2.11 -22.24 -0.62
N PHE A 361 -1.07 -22.68 -1.32
CA PHE A 361 -0.16 -23.72 -0.84
C PHE A 361 0.52 -23.30 0.48
N LEU A 362 1.05 -22.07 0.55
CA LEU A 362 1.69 -21.54 1.76
C LEU A 362 0.75 -21.58 2.96
N PHE A 363 -0.47 -21.07 2.81
CA PHE A 363 -1.44 -21.03 3.91
C PHE A 363 -2.05 -22.38 4.26
N SER A 364 -2.36 -23.23 3.28
CA SER A 364 -2.92 -24.57 3.53
C SER A 364 -1.91 -25.50 4.20
N THR A 365 -0.65 -25.47 3.78
CA THR A 365 0.41 -26.25 4.43
C THR A 365 0.73 -25.73 5.81
N TRP A 366 0.73 -24.41 6.02
CA TRP A 366 0.89 -23.82 7.35
C TRP A 366 -0.25 -24.17 8.30
N ARG A 367 -1.51 -24.08 7.85
CA ARG A 367 -2.69 -24.52 8.63
C ARG A 367 -2.55 -25.98 9.09
N ASP A 368 -2.11 -26.84 8.17
CA ASP A 368 -2.09 -28.28 8.37
C ASP A 368 -0.77 -28.80 8.98
N LYS A 369 0.13 -27.90 9.43
CA LYS A 369 1.41 -28.32 10.03
C LYS A 369 1.20 -29.25 11.24
N PRO A 370 1.94 -30.37 11.31
CA PRO A 370 1.84 -31.32 12.42
C PRO A 370 2.39 -30.75 13.73
N ASN A 371 2.25 -31.50 14.83
CA ASN A 371 2.87 -31.23 16.13
C ASN A 371 2.49 -29.87 16.73
N GLY A 372 1.26 -29.42 16.51
CA GLY A 372 0.76 -28.16 17.08
C GLY A 372 1.33 -26.89 16.43
N LYS A 373 2.12 -27.02 15.36
CA LYS A 373 2.75 -25.87 14.65
C LYS A 373 1.83 -25.20 13.62
N GLY A 374 0.57 -25.64 13.52
CA GLY A 374 -0.42 -25.05 12.63
C GLY A 374 -0.76 -23.61 13.01
N LYS A 375 -0.99 -22.73 12.03
CA LYS A 375 -1.25 -21.29 12.25
C LYS A 375 -2.39 -20.99 13.24
N ASP A 376 -3.39 -21.87 13.28
CA ASP A 376 -4.58 -21.73 14.14
C ASP A 376 -4.34 -22.27 15.57
N LYS A 377 -3.23 -22.99 15.78
CA LYS A 377 -2.84 -23.58 17.06
C LYS A 377 -1.76 -22.78 17.77
N ILE A 378 -0.85 -22.16 17.01
CA ILE A 378 0.20 -21.32 17.58
C ILE A 378 -0.39 -20.01 18.14
N PRO A 379 0.15 -19.47 19.24
CA PRO A 379 -0.24 -18.18 19.76
C PRO A 379 0.19 -17.05 18.81
N TRP A 380 -0.33 -15.84 19.02
CA TRP A 380 0.23 -14.64 18.43
C TRP A 380 1.62 -14.37 19.01
N GLY A 381 2.54 -13.88 18.17
CA GLY A 381 3.91 -13.64 18.55
C GLY A 381 4.90 -14.59 17.89
N ILE A 382 6.12 -14.10 17.68
CA ILE A 382 7.29 -14.91 17.31
C ILE A 382 8.24 -14.95 18.50
N GLU A 383 8.62 -16.16 18.92
CA GLU A 383 9.65 -16.37 19.93
C GLU A 383 11.01 -15.96 19.35
N ILE A 384 11.72 -15.05 20.04
CA ILE A 384 13.02 -14.50 19.60
C ILE A 384 14.16 -15.35 20.15
#